data_AF-A0A4Y3VAU4-F1
#
_entry.id   AF-A0A4Y3VAU4-F1
#
_cell.length_a   1.000
_cell.length_b   1.000
_cell.length_c   1.000
_cell.angle_alpha   90.00
_cell.angle_beta   90.00
_cell.angle_gamma   90.00
#
_symmetry.space_group_name_H-M   'P 1'
#
loop_
_entity.id
_entity.type
_entity.pdbx_description
1 polymer ?
#
loop_
_entity_poly.entity_id
_entity_poly.type
_entity_poly.pdbx_seq_one_letter_code
_entity_poly.pdbx_strand_id
1 'polypeptide(L)'
;MNRPRTTIKQMRTAVGVLSLLLFAQTAFWLVYDIADRGPLGAWELWSSGSGSGLAATTSLDLGLAALQLAAGWAALARLRGVGGLLVVSCVSTVAFRLPVVWYMVLDSPSDPWFGALRGPSLTAVGVTCLLAVAVALVLGVLLLRGRRLEAEARAAADLADGGAGRPAKVTAAASSALVAVLNVFYITRNAVTAVQVGPGALTDLLVGRGTGRSVLGVSSPWQWTCLTVLCGMGMLLAGRRRPVATGVSLGLALLMMPPAFSELWGYLVAQTVPQTAVDVTQNLLELVGSAAVVALIVTDGLRDRQERRLAPTPDPRPEDPTPDEDSAAGTRGTLASTDA
;
A
#
# COMPACT_ATOMS: atom_id res chain seq x y z
N MET A 1 28.02 3.20 20.49
CA MET A 1 27.51 3.70 19.18
C MET A 1 26.65 2.61 18.52
N ASN A 2 25.33 2.79 18.44
CA ASN A 2 24.45 1.84 17.75
C ASN A 2 24.69 1.91 16.24
N ARG A 3 25.05 0.77 15.62
CA ARG A 3 25.34 0.70 14.18
C ARG A 3 24.05 0.99 13.38
N PRO A 4 24.03 1.94 12.44
CA PRO A 4 22.82 2.36 11.69
C PRO A 4 22.10 1.19 10.96
N ARG A 5 22.84 0.13 10.62
CA ARG A 5 22.29 -1.10 10.02
C ARG A 5 21.32 -1.85 10.95
N THR A 6 21.50 -1.77 12.26
CA THR A 6 20.61 -2.45 13.24
C THR A 6 19.27 -1.73 13.34
N THR A 7 19.29 -0.39 13.34
CA THR A 7 18.10 0.47 13.38
C THR A 7 17.21 0.30 12.15
N ILE A 8 17.77 0.25 10.94
CA ILE A 8 17.00 0.06 9.70
C ILE A 8 16.31 -1.31 9.67
N LYS A 9 16.99 -2.36 10.16
CA LYS A 9 16.40 -3.71 10.24
C LYS A 9 15.21 -3.74 11.21
N GLN A 10 15.40 -3.23 12.43
CA GLN A 10 14.34 -3.14 13.43
C GLN A 10 13.14 -2.34 12.92
N MET A 11 13.41 -1.22 12.24
CA MET A 11 12.39 -0.39 11.65
C MET A 11 11.57 -1.11 10.58
N ARG A 12 12.21 -1.87 9.68
CA ARG A 12 11.48 -2.67 8.67
C ARG A 12 10.57 -3.71 9.30
N THR A 13 11.05 -4.38 10.36
CA THR A 13 10.22 -5.32 11.11
C THR A 13 9.04 -4.63 11.75
N ALA A 14 9.25 -3.48 12.41
CA ALA A 14 8.20 -2.71 13.06
C ALA A 14 7.11 -2.27 12.06
N VAL A 15 7.48 -1.66 10.92
CA VAL A 15 6.49 -1.25 9.92
C VAL A 15 5.76 -2.44 9.28
N GLY A 16 6.44 -3.59 9.14
CA GLY A 16 5.81 -4.83 8.67
C GLY A 16 4.77 -5.34 9.65
N VAL A 17 5.10 -5.41 10.94
CA VAL A 17 4.16 -5.81 12.00
C VAL A 17 2.97 -4.86 12.06
N LEU A 18 3.19 -3.54 12.03
CA LEU A 18 2.09 -2.57 12.02
C LEU A 18 1.15 -2.76 10.82
N SER A 19 1.69 -3.01 9.62
CA SER A 19 0.86 -3.31 8.44
C SER A 19 0.06 -4.61 8.60
N LEU A 20 0.62 -5.63 9.26
CA LEU A 20 -0.11 -6.86 9.56
C LEU A 20 -1.17 -6.68 10.65
N LEU A 21 -0.97 -5.77 11.60
CA LEU A 21 -2.01 -5.39 12.57
C LEU A 21 -3.19 -4.69 11.87
N LEU A 22 -2.92 -3.82 10.89
CA LEU A 22 -3.95 -3.22 10.05
C LEU A 22 -4.70 -4.30 9.25
N PHE A 23 -3.97 -5.26 8.66
CA PHE A 23 -4.58 -6.41 8.00
C PHE A 23 -5.48 -7.20 8.95
N ALA A 24 -5.02 -7.50 10.17
CA ALA A 24 -5.80 -8.24 11.15
C ALA A 24 -7.12 -7.52 11.50
N GLN A 25 -7.10 -6.19 11.63
CA GLN A 25 -8.31 -5.41 11.83
C GLN A 25 -9.28 -5.53 10.65
N THR A 26 -8.82 -5.36 9.42
CA THR A 26 -9.67 -5.48 8.22
C THR A 26 -10.20 -6.91 8.07
N ALA A 27 -9.34 -7.91 8.26
CA ALA A 27 -9.68 -9.33 8.15
C ALA A 27 -10.70 -9.76 9.21
N PHE A 28 -10.62 -9.23 10.44
CA PHE A 28 -11.60 -9.50 11.48
C PHE A 28 -13.03 -9.15 11.02
N TRP A 29 -13.23 -7.98 10.41
CA TRP A 29 -14.54 -7.55 9.92
C TRP A 29 -15.00 -8.32 8.67
N LEU A 30 -14.07 -8.73 7.79
CA LEU A 30 -14.40 -9.62 6.67
C LEU A 30 -14.86 -10.99 7.17
N VAL A 31 -14.18 -11.55 8.17
CA VAL A 31 -14.56 -12.82 8.81
C VAL A 31 -15.88 -12.68 9.57
N TYR A 32 -16.12 -11.53 10.21
CA TYR A 32 -17.40 -11.24 10.86
C TYR A 32 -18.57 -11.32 9.87
N ASP A 33 -18.47 -10.69 8.69
CA ASP A 33 -19.53 -10.77 7.68
C ASP A 33 -19.72 -12.20 7.15
N ILE A 34 -18.64 -12.98 6.99
CA ILE A 34 -18.71 -14.41 6.62
C ILE A 34 -19.39 -15.23 7.74
N ALA A 35 -19.09 -14.95 9.01
CA ALA A 35 -19.66 -15.68 10.14
C ALA A 35 -21.16 -15.36 10.34
N ASP A 36 -21.54 -14.10 10.12
CA ASP A 36 -22.91 -13.61 10.27
C ASP A 36 -23.83 -14.08 9.13
N ARG A 37 -23.33 -14.09 7.88
CA ARG A 37 -24.15 -14.30 6.66
C ARG A 37 -23.80 -15.57 5.88
N GLY A 38 -22.75 -16.28 6.28
CA GLY A 38 -22.14 -17.35 5.50
C GLY A 38 -21.25 -16.82 4.35
N PRO A 39 -20.38 -17.67 3.78
CA PRO A 39 -19.44 -17.25 2.74
C PRO A 39 -20.12 -16.80 1.44
N LEU A 40 -21.22 -17.46 1.05
CA LEU A 40 -21.99 -17.08 -0.13
C LEU A 40 -22.74 -15.75 0.08
N GLY A 41 -23.35 -15.55 1.25
CA GLY A 41 -24.05 -14.30 1.58
C GLY A 41 -23.11 -13.10 1.68
N ALA A 42 -21.92 -13.28 2.28
CA ALA A 42 -20.88 -12.25 2.30
C ALA A 42 -20.37 -11.92 0.88
N TRP A 43 -20.16 -12.94 0.04
CA TRP A 43 -19.74 -12.74 -1.35
C TRP A 43 -20.79 -12.03 -2.20
N GLU A 44 -22.07 -12.41 -2.08
CA GLU A 44 -23.18 -11.73 -2.75
C GLU A 44 -23.18 -10.25 -2.35
N LEU A 45 -23.19 -9.95 -1.06
CA LEU A 45 -23.12 -8.59 -0.54
C LEU A 45 -21.92 -7.79 -1.10
N TRP A 46 -20.72 -8.36 -1.15
CA TRP A 46 -19.54 -7.66 -1.68
C TRP A 46 -19.60 -7.47 -3.20
N SER A 47 -20.22 -8.37 -3.95
CA SER A 47 -20.24 -8.34 -5.42
C SER A 47 -21.40 -7.52 -5.99
N SER A 48 -22.58 -7.56 -5.38
CA SER A 48 -23.78 -6.89 -5.87
C SER A 48 -24.20 -5.70 -5.00
N GLY A 49 -23.72 -5.62 -3.77
CA GLY A 49 -24.27 -4.72 -2.76
C GLY A 49 -25.70 -5.07 -2.34
N SER A 50 -26.23 -6.23 -2.76
CA SER A 50 -27.53 -6.75 -2.35
C SER A 50 -27.36 -7.66 -1.14
N GLY A 51 -28.07 -7.38 -0.06
CA GLY A 51 -28.05 -8.17 1.15
C GLY A 51 -29.04 -7.65 2.17
N SER A 52 -29.48 -8.51 3.08
CA SER A 52 -30.31 -8.11 4.21
C SER A 52 -29.43 -7.66 5.39
N GLY A 53 -29.92 -6.65 6.10
CA GLY A 53 -29.24 -6.07 7.26
C GLY A 53 -28.03 -5.19 6.92
N LEU A 54 -27.45 -4.59 7.96
CA LEU A 54 -26.28 -3.74 7.85
C LEU A 54 -25.01 -4.59 7.80
N ALA A 55 -24.21 -4.44 6.76
CA ALA A 55 -22.92 -5.12 6.62
C ALA A 55 -21.82 -4.42 7.41
N ALA A 56 -20.81 -5.16 7.90
CA ALA A 56 -19.62 -4.51 8.43
C ALA A 56 -18.73 -3.96 7.31
N THR A 57 -18.48 -4.75 6.26
CA THR A 57 -17.48 -4.48 5.22
C THR A 57 -18.08 -4.26 3.83
N THR A 58 -17.21 -3.87 2.90
CA THR A 58 -17.48 -3.71 1.45
C THR A 58 -16.43 -4.43 0.61
N SER A 59 -16.64 -4.49 -0.70
CA SER A 59 -15.64 -4.97 -1.66
C SER A 59 -14.29 -4.26 -1.56
N LEU A 60 -14.28 -2.98 -1.17
CA LEU A 60 -13.06 -2.21 -0.94
C LEU A 60 -12.22 -2.77 0.20
N ASP A 61 -12.84 -3.35 1.22
CA ASP A 61 -12.12 -3.98 2.34
C ASP A 61 -11.34 -5.23 1.90
N LEU A 62 -11.79 -5.95 0.86
CA LEU A 62 -11.03 -7.04 0.24
C LEU A 62 -9.72 -6.51 -0.36
N GLY A 63 -9.80 -5.40 -1.09
CA GLY A 63 -8.65 -4.70 -1.66
C GLY A 63 -7.69 -4.19 -0.59
N LEU A 64 -8.24 -3.57 0.45
CA LEU A 64 -7.46 -3.04 1.56
C LEU A 64 -6.74 -4.16 2.34
N ALA A 65 -7.42 -5.29 2.59
CA ALA A 65 -6.82 -6.46 3.23
C ALA A 65 -5.67 -7.04 2.39
N ALA A 66 -5.88 -7.23 1.08
CA ALA A 66 -4.86 -7.73 0.17
C ALA A 66 -3.62 -6.82 0.16
N LEU A 67 -3.82 -5.50 0.09
CA LEU A 67 -2.77 -4.50 0.16
C LEU A 67 -1.99 -4.55 1.49
N GLN A 68 -2.70 -4.54 2.63
CA GLN A 68 -2.08 -4.53 3.96
C GLN A 68 -1.27 -5.81 4.22
N LEU A 69 -1.80 -6.97 3.81
CA LEU A 69 -1.11 -8.25 3.89
C LEU A 69 0.16 -8.26 3.03
N ALA A 70 0.04 -7.87 1.75
CA ALA A 70 1.16 -7.83 0.84
C ALA A 70 2.25 -6.84 1.31
N ALA A 71 1.86 -5.66 1.80
CA ALA A 71 2.78 -4.67 2.32
C ALA A 71 3.53 -5.17 3.58
N GLY A 72 2.80 -5.77 4.52
CA GLY A 72 3.38 -6.36 5.73
C GLY A 72 4.34 -7.50 5.41
N TRP A 73 3.91 -8.44 4.57
CA TRP A 73 4.75 -9.57 4.14
C TRP A 73 5.99 -9.11 3.38
N ALA A 74 5.84 -8.18 2.43
CA ALA A 74 6.97 -7.62 1.68
C ALA A 74 7.99 -6.92 2.60
N ALA A 75 7.54 -6.33 3.71
CA ALA A 75 8.42 -5.67 4.67
C ALA A 75 9.25 -6.69 5.45
N LEU A 76 8.61 -7.75 5.94
CA LEU A 76 9.25 -8.84 6.68
C LEU A 76 10.19 -9.66 5.78
N ALA A 77 9.76 -9.97 4.55
CA ALA A 77 10.56 -10.65 3.54
C ALA A 77 11.64 -9.76 2.91
N ARG A 78 11.75 -8.50 3.34
CA ARG A 78 12.76 -7.54 2.91
C ARG A 78 12.77 -7.25 1.40
N LEU A 79 11.62 -7.35 0.74
CA LEU A 79 11.48 -7.11 -0.69
C LEU A 79 11.80 -5.66 -1.08
N ARG A 80 12.30 -5.46 -2.30
CA ARG A 80 12.51 -4.11 -2.86
C ARG A 80 11.17 -3.45 -3.17
N GLY A 81 11.11 -2.13 -3.09
CA GLY A 81 9.89 -1.37 -3.40
C GLY A 81 8.82 -1.36 -2.30
N VAL A 82 9.03 -2.09 -1.19
CA VAL A 82 8.06 -2.19 -0.09
C VAL A 82 7.63 -0.84 0.49
N GLY A 83 8.50 0.17 0.47
CA GLY A 83 8.16 1.50 0.97
C GLY A 83 6.95 2.10 0.25
N GLY A 84 6.78 1.84 -1.04
CA GLY A 84 5.61 2.29 -1.80
C GLY A 84 4.33 1.59 -1.37
N LEU A 85 4.37 0.26 -1.20
CA LEU A 85 3.22 -0.53 -0.74
C LEU A 85 2.78 -0.09 0.67
N LEU A 86 3.73 0.09 1.59
CA LEU A 86 3.45 0.53 2.95
C LEU A 86 2.87 1.94 2.98
N VAL A 87 3.30 2.84 2.09
CA VAL A 87 2.70 4.18 1.96
C VAL A 87 1.26 4.08 1.49
N VAL A 88 0.96 3.31 0.44
CA VAL A 88 -0.42 3.15 -0.04
C VAL A 88 -1.28 2.49 1.04
N SER A 89 -0.78 1.42 1.69
CA SER A 89 -1.46 0.77 2.82
C SER A 89 -1.80 1.75 3.94
N CYS A 90 -0.82 2.56 4.36
CA CYS A 90 -0.97 3.58 5.39
C CYS A 90 -2.01 4.65 4.99
N VAL A 91 -1.86 5.24 3.81
CA VAL A 91 -2.73 6.35 3.37
C VAL A 91 -4.15 5.85 3.13
N SER A 92 -4.33 4.72 2.45
CA SER A 92 -5.66 4.14 2.22
C SER A 92 -6.35 3.76 3.53
N THR A 93 -5.62 3.24 4.51
CA THR A 93 -6.21 2.94 5.82
C THR A 93 -6.72 4.21 6.50
N VAL A 94 -5.92 5.29 6.54
CA VAL A 94 -6.38 6.57 7.10
C VAL A 94 -7.58 7.10 6.31
N ALA A 95 -7.48 7.11 4.98
CA ALA A 95 -8.50 7.66 4.11
C ALA A 95 -9.86 6.94 4.23
N PHE A 96 -9.87 5.62 4.39
CA PHE A 96 -11.12 4.84 4.46
C PHE A 96 -11.63 4.59 5.87
N ARG A 97 -10.78 4.65 6.90
CA ARG A 97 -11.21 4.47 8.30
C ARG A 97 -11.55 5.79 9.00
N LEU A 98 -10.93 6.92 8.61
CA LEU A 98 -11.20 8.22 9.24
C LEU A 98 -12.65 8.69 9.09
N PRO A 99 -13.33 8.56 7.92
CA PRO A 99 -14.73 8.92 7.81
C PRO A 99 -15.61 8.13 8.78
N VAL A 100 -15.36 6.83 8.96
CA VAL A 100 -16.10 5.99 9.91
C VAL A 100 -15.96 6.52 11.35
N VAL A 101 -14.75 6.89 11.75
CA VAL A 101 -14.49 7.50 13.07
C VAL A 101 -15.22 8.84 13.20
N TRP A 102 -15.15 9.66 12.15
CA TRP A 102 -15.84 10.95 12.09
C TRP A 102 -17.35 10.80 12.24
N TYR A 103 -17.97 9.82 11.56
CA TYR A 103 -19.40 9.52 11.71
C TYR A 103 -19.75 9.09 13.13
N MET A 104 -18.95 8.23 13.75
CA MET A 104 -19.18 7.80 15.12
C MET A 104 -19.08 8.95 16.14
N VAL A 105 -18.19 9.93 15.91
CA VAL A 105 -18.04 11.10 16.78
C VAL A 105 -19.18 12.10 16.57
N LEU A 106 -19.67 12.23 15.34
CA LEU A 106 -20.77 13.13 15.00
C LEU A 106 -22.15 12.50 15.12
N ASP A 107 -22.25 11.21 15.48
CA ASP A 107 -23.51 10.48 15.56
C ASP A 107 -24.42 11.14 16.60
N SER A 108 -25.39 11.91 16.11
CA SER A 108 -26.49 12.41 16.90
C SER A 108 -27.69 11.51 16.64
N PRO A 109 -28.34 10.95 17.69
CA PRO A 109 -29.53 10.12 17.52
C PRO A 109 -30.71 10.84 16.84
N SER A 110 -30.61 12.17 16.67
CA SER A 110 -31.57 13.03 15.96
C SER A 110 -31.25 13.26 14.48
N ASP A 111 -30.10 12.81 13.97
CA ASP A 111 -29.71 13.06 12.58
C ASP A 111 -30.34 12.02 11.65
N PRO A 112 -31.27 12.40 10.75
CA PRO A 112 -31.98 11.47 9.87
C PRO A 112 -31.04 10.70 8.92
N TRP A 113 -29.81 11.17 8.72
CA TRP A 113 -28.82 10.53 7.87
C TRP A 113 -28.04 9.41 8.58
N PHE A 114 -28.05 9.38 9.92
CA PHE A 114 -27.24 8.47 10.75
C PHE A 114 -28.05 7.68 11.79
N GLY A 115 -29.19 8.22 12.26
CA GLY A 115 -30.00 7.68 13.36
C GLY A 115 -30.73 6.35 13.09
N ALA A 116 -30.58 5.76 11.91
CA ALA A 116 -31.15 4.46 11.55
C ALA A 116 -30.17 3.28 11.73
N LEU A 117 -28.87 3.54 11.90
CA LEU A 117 -27.89 2.49 12.16
C LEU A 117 -27.97 2.10 13.65
N ARG A 118 -28.61 0.97 13.97
CA ARG A 118 -28.70 0.47 15.36
C ARG A 118 -28.03 -0.91 15.46
N GLY A 119 -27.05 -1.03 16.36
CA GLY A 119 -26.47 -2.32 16.74
C GLY A 119 -25.24 -2.17 17.66
N PRO A 120 -25.02 -3.10 18.62
CA PRO A 120 -23.83 -3.12 19.48
C PRO A 120 -22.50 -3.26 18.70
N SER A 121 -22.56 -3.58 17.41
CA SER A 121 -21.43 -3.63 16.50
C SER A 121 -20.87 -2.24 16.13
N LEU A 122 -21.68 -1.18 16.15
CA LEU A 122 -21.23 0.16 15.69
C LEU A 122 -20.12 0.74 16.56
N THR A 123 -20.28 0.71 17.88
CA THR A 123 -19.24 1.17 18.81
C THR A 123 -17.95 0.35 18.67
N ALA A 124 -18.06 -0.97 18.48
CA ALA A 124 -16.91 -1.83 18.26
C ALA A 124 -16.20 -1.53 16.92
N VAL A 125 -16.95 -1.31 15.84
CA VAL A 125 -16.40 -0.87 14.55
C VAL A 125 -15.70 0.47 14.70
N GLY A 126 -16.33 1.46 15.33
CA GLY A 126 -15.77 2.78 15.56
C GLY A 126 -14.46 2.74 16.35
N VAL A 127 -14.43 2.01 17.47
CA VAL A 127 -13.22 1.86 18.30
C VAL A 127 -12.09 1.16 17.54
N THR A 128 -12.39 0.08 16.81
CA THR A 128 -11.36 -0.62 16.02
C THR A 128 -10.88 0.22 14.83
N CYS A 129 -11.72 1.06 14.23
CA CYS A 129 -11.32 2.03 13.21
C CYS A 129 -10.41 3.13 13.78
N LEU A 130 -10.75 3.68 14.96
CA LEU A 130 -9.92 4.67 15.65
C LEU A 130 -8.52 4.08 15.94
N LEU A 131 -8.47 2.84 16.43
CA LEU A 131 -7.21 2.14 16.65
C LEU A 131 -6.45 1.92 15.34
N ALA A 132 -7.13 1.51 14.26
CA ALA A 132 -6.51 1.34 12.95
C ALA A 132 -5.91 2.65 12.41
N VAL A 133 -6.62 3.78 12.58
CA VAL A 133 -6.11 5.11 12.23
C VAL A 133 -4.87 5.44 13.07
N ALA A 134 -4.90 5.22 14.39
CA ALA A 134 -3.74 5.45 15.25
C ALA A 134 -2.53 4.60 14.84
N VAL A 135 -2.73 3.31 14.57
CA VAL A 135 -1.69 2.40 14.06
C VAL A 135 -1.13 2.88 12.72
N ALA A 136 -2.00 3.32 11.80
CA ALA A 136 -1.59 3.86 10.51
C ALA A 136 -0.78 5.17 10.66
N LEU A 137 -1.12 6.05 11.60
CA LEU A 137 -0.34 7.25 11.90
C LEU A 137 1.05 6.90 12.45
N VAL A 138 1.15 5.93 13.36
CA VAL A 138 2.44 5.43 13.87
C VAL A 138 3.27 4.84 12.72
N LEU A 139 2.65 4.03 11.86
CA LEU A 139 3.27 3.50 10.64
C LEU A 139 3.79 4.64 9.75
N GLY A 140 2.99 5.69 9.52
CA GLY A 140 3.38 6.87 8.75
C GLY A 140 4.58 7.60 9.34
N VAL A 141 4.61 7.82 10.66
CA VAL A 141 5.75 8.43 11.37
C VAL A 141 7.01 7.59 11.19
N LEU A 142 6.91 6.27 11.31
CA LEU A 142 8.03 5.38 11.07
C LEU A 142 8.48 5.42 9.60
N LEU A 143 7.57 5.41 8.63
CA LEU A 143 7.93 5.54 7.21
C LEU A 143 8.71 6.84 6.95
N LEU A 144 8.26 7.97 7.51
CA LEU A 144 8.96 9.26 7.39
C LEU A 144 10.35 9.22 8.02
N ARG A 145 10.47 8.67 9.23
CA ARG A 145 11.77 8.50 9.90
C ARG A 145 12.70 7.59 9.10
N GLY A 146 12.20 6.49 8.54
CA GLY A 146 12.98 5.57 7.73
C GLY A 146 13.51 6.23 6.46
N ARG A 147 12.70 7.08 5.82
CA ARG A 147 13.14 7.85 4.64
C ARG A 147 14.21 8.88 4.99
N ARG A 148 14.15 9.52 6.16
CA ARG A 148 15.20 10.43 6.63
C ARG A 148 16.52 9.70 6.83
N LEU A 149 16.49 8.57 7.56
CA LEU A 149 17.68 7.73 7.77
C LEU A 149 18.28 7.22 6.46
N GLU A 150 17.43 6.83 5.50
CA GLU A 150 17.91 6.45 4.16
C GLU A 150 18.52 7.62 3.39
N ALA A 151 17.98 8.83 3.51
CA ALA A 151 18.50 10.01 2.84
C ALA A 151 19.87 10.41 3.39
N GLU A 152 20.03 10.40 4.72
CA GLU A 152 21.31 10.64 5.40
C GLU A 152 22.37 9.60 4.99
N ALA A 153 21.99 8.32 4.95
CA ALA A 153 22.90 7.26 4.52
C ALA A 153 23.30 7.38 3.04
N ARG A 154 22.41 7.85 2.17
CA ARG A 154 22.73 8.12 0.76
C ARG A 154 23.63 9.33 0.59
N ALA A 155 23.36 10.43 1.29
CA ALA A 155 24.22 11.61 1.25
C ALA A 155 25.67 11.27 1.67
N ALA A 156 25.84 10.41 2.68
CA ALA A 156 27.16 9.94 3.08
C ALA A 156 27.85 9.05 2.04
N ALA A 157 27.09 8.27 1.25
CA ALA A 157 27.62 7.39 0.21
C ALA A 157 27.89 8.13 -1.12
N ASP A 158 27.04 9.08 -1.49
CA ASP A 158 27.17 9.87 -2.72
C ASP A 158 28.42 10.77 -2.67
N LEU A 159 28.82 11.23 -1.47
CA LEU A 159 30.10 11.91 -1.24
C LEU A 159 31.33 11.02 -1.47
N ALA A 160 31.18 9.69 -1.44
CA ALA A 160 32.28 8.74 -1.59
C ALA A 160 32.43 8.18 -3.03
N ASP A 161 31.34 8.05 -3.79
CA ASP A 161 31.32 7.27 -5.05
C ASP A 161 30.91 8.07 -6.31
N GLY A 162 30.80 9.40 -6.25
CA GLY A 162 30.64 10.22 -7.47
C GLY A 162 29.30 10.08 -8.20
N GLY A 163 28.22 9.75 -7.48
CA GLY A 163 26.83 10.12 -7.80
C GLY A 163 26.29 9.79 -9.20
N ALA A 164 26.29 8.53 -9.64
CA ALA A 164 25.57 8.13 -10.85
C ALA A 164 24.08 7.80 -10.56
N GLY A 165 23.17 8.65 -11.04
CA GLY A 165 21.73 8.45 -10.92
C GLY A 165 21.25 7.20 -11.67
N ARG A 166 20.63 6.25 -10.96
CA ARG A 166 20.15 5.00 -11.56
C ARG A 166 18.93 5.25 -12.47
N PRO A 167 18.91 4.76 -13.73
CA PRO A 167 17.82 5.01 -14.66
C PRO A 167 16.50 4.41 -14.17
N ALA A 168 15.39 5.08 -14.50
CA ALA A 168 14.04 4.57 -14.25
C ALA A 168 13.77 3.36 -15.15
N LYS A 169 13.27 2.27 -14.56
CA LYS A 169 12.88 1.09 -15.32
C LYS A 169 11.64 1.38 -16.16
N VAL A 170 11.58 0.82 -17.36
CA VAL A 170 10.44 0.91 -18.31
C VAL A 170 9.11 0.54 -17.63
N THR A 171 9.14 -0.40 -16.69
CA THR A 171 7.97 -0.81 -15.88
C THR A 171 7.38 0.28 -15.01
N ALA A 172 8.20 1.22 -14.52
CA ALA A 172 7.72 2.39 -13.79
C ALA A 172 6.96 3.36 -14.70
N ALA A 173 7.41 3.52 -15.96
CA ALA A 173 6.75 4.39 -16.92
C ALA A 173 5.39 3.81 -17.36
N ALA A 174 5.34 2.52 -17.72
CA ALA A 174 4.10 1.85 -18.12
C ALA A 174 3.05 1.85 -16.99
N SER A 175 3.47 1.53 -15.75
CA SER A 175 2.55 1.60 -14.61
C SER A 175 2.08 3.02 -14.31
N SER A 176 2.93 4.04 -14.52
CA SER A 176 2.53 5.44 -14.34
C SER A 176 1.52 5.93 -15.38
N ALA A 177 1.65 5.48 -16.63
CA ALA A 177 0.70 5.80 -17.68
C ALA A 177 -0.68 5.22 -17.35
N LEU A 178 -0.73 3.97 -16.90
CA LEU A 178 -1.99 3.35 -16.49
C LEU A 178 -2.63 4.08 -15.29
N VAL A 179 -1.83 4.40 -14.27
CA VAL A 179 -2.31 5.16 -13.11
C VAL A 179 -2.82 6.54 -13.53
N ALA A 180 -2.22 7.17 -14.55
CA ALA A 180 -2.68 8.43 -15.11
C ALA A 180 -4.04 8.30 -15.81
N VAL A 181 -4.24 7.26 -16.61
CA VAL A 181 -5.54 6.99 -17.24
C VAL A 181 -6.61 6.79 -16.17
N LEU A 182 -6.35 5.95 -15.16
CA LEU A 182 -7.27 5.75 -14.03
C LEU A 182 -7.60 7.06 -13.31
N ASN A 183 -6.60 7.92 -13.09
CA ASN A 183 -6.79 9.23 -12.47
C ASN A 183 -7.78 10.10 -13.25
N VAL A 184 -7.69 10.12 -14.59
CA VAL A 184 -8.61 10.86 -15.46
C VAL A 184 -10.04 10.32 -15.34
N PHE A 185 -10.21 9.00 -15.28
CA PHE A 185 -11.53 8.39 -15.07
C PHE A 185 -12.14 8.80 -13.73
N TYR A 186 -11.38 8.74 -12.63
CA TYR A 186 -11.89 9.15 -11.31
C TYR A 186 -12.25 10.64 -11.24
N ILE A 187 -11.45 11.52 -11.87
CA ILE A 187 -11.75 12.95 -11.96
C ILE A 187 -13.06 13.16 -12.73
N THR A 188 -13.17 12.52 -13.91
CA THR A 188 -14.35 12.62 -14.77
C THR A 188 -15.59 12.14 -14.03
N ARG A 189 -15.49 11.06 -13.25
CA ARG A 189 -16.60 10.51 -12.49
C ARG A 189 -17.06 11.45 -11.39
N ASN A 190 -16.14 12.01 -10.61
CA ASN A 190 -16.49 13.04 -9.61
C ASN A 190 -17.16 14.26 -10.28
N ALA A 191 -16.68 14.68 -11.45
CA ALA A 191 -17.29 15.79 -12.19
C ALA A 191 -18.71 15.45 -12.68
N VAL A 192 -18.93 14.27 -13.25
CA VAL A 192 -20.26 13.81 -13.69
C VAL A 192 -21.20 13.71 -12.50
N THR A 193 -20.77 13.15 -11.37
CA THR A 193 -21.57 13.10 -10.15
C THR A 193 -21.91 14.52 -9.66
N ALA A 194 -20.95 15.45 -9.67
CA ALA A 194 -21.21 16.86 -9.32
C ALA A 194 -22.31 17.48 -10.19
N VAL A 195 -22.35 17.15 -11.48
CA VAL A 195 -23.37 17.63 -12.42
C VAL A 195 -24.73 16.97 -12.17
N GLN A 196 -24.76 15.67 -11.85
CA GLN A 196 -26.00 14.91 -11.69
C GLN A 196 -26.73 15.21 -10.38
N VAL A 197 -26.02 15.24 -9.25
CA VAL A 197 -26.64 15.47 -7.93
C VAL A 197 -26.53 16.91 -7.43
N GLY A 198 -25.71 17.73 -8.10
CA GLY A 198 -25.40 19.09 -7.70
C GLY A 198 -24.23 19.19 -6.71
N PRO A 199 -23.56 20.36 -6.61
CA PRO A 199 -22.34 20.53 -5.80
C PRO A 199 -22.59 20.43 -4.28
N GLY A 200 -23.77 20.84 -3.82
CA GLY A 200 -24.16 20.70 -2.40
C GLY A 200 -24.29 19.24 -1.97
N ALA A 201 -25.04 18.45 -2.74
CA ALA A 201 -25.20 17.01 -2.48
C ALA A 201 -23.88 16.24 -2.66
N LEU A 202 -23.02 16.63 -3.60
CA LEU A 202 -21.67 16.07 -3.71
C LEU A 202 -20.84 16.36 -2.45
N THR A 203 -20.92 17.57 -1.91
CA THR A 203 -20.21 17.94 -0.68
C THR A 203 -20.71 17.08 0.49
N ASP A 204 -22.02 16.89 0.59
CA ASP A 204 -22.62 16.00 1.59
C ASP A 204 -22.13 14.56 1.42
N LEU A 205 -22.08 14.05 0.18
CA LEU A 205 -21.54 12.72 -0.14
C LEU A 205 -20.03 12.64 0.13
N LEU A 206 -19.24 13.67 -0.09
CA LEU A 206 -17.80 13.69 0.21
C LEU A 206 -17.54 13.70 1.72
N VAL A 207 -18.39 14.38 2.48
CA VAL A 207 -18.44 14.27 3.94
C VAL A 207 -19.15 12.97 4.37
N GLY A 208 -19.55 12.13 3.39
CA GLY A 208 -20.23 10.82 3.46
C GLY A 208 -21.51 10.75 4.28
N ARG A 209 -22.31 11.81 4.20
CA ARG A 209 -23.75 11.72 4.40
C ARG A 209 -24.36 10.78 3.35
N GLY A 210 -25.19 9.83 3.76
CA GLY A 210 -25.94 8.94 2.86
C GLY A 210 -25.36 7.53 2.63
N THR A 211 -24.35 7.10 3.39
CA THR A 211 -23.73 5.76 3.23
C THR A 211 -24.30 4.73 4.20
N GLY A 212 -25.59 4.43 4.09
CA GLY A 212 -26.30 3.52 5.01
C GLY A 212 -26.20 2.03 4.69
N ARG A 213 -25.32 1.59 3.76
CA ARG A 213 -25.28 0.18 3.31
C ARG A 213 -24.31 -0.70 4.12
N SER A 214 -23.23 -0.13 4.65
CA SER A 214 -22.24 -0.85 5.45
C SER A 214 -21.52 0.09 6.41
N VAL A 215 -21.12 -0.42 7.58
CA VAL A 215 -20.51 0.41 8.63
C VAL A 215 -19.14 0.93 8.24
N LEU A 216 -18.32 0.10 7.57
CA LEU A 216 -17.01 0.50 7.07
C LEU A 216 -17.06 1.10 5.67
N GLY A 217 -18.24 1.15 5.06
CA GLY A 217 -18.44 1.74 3.75
C GLY A 217 -18.15 3.24 3.78
N VAL A 218 -17.45 3.69 2.75
CA VAL A 218 -17.35 5.10 2.42
C VAL A 218 -18.23 5.39 1.21
N SER A 219 -18.57 6.66 1.01
CA SER A 219 -19.32 7.05 -0.17
C SER A 219 -18.45 6.86 -1.41
N SER A 220 -19.08 6.53 -2.53
CA SER A 220 -18.37 6.35 -3.79
C SER A 220 -17.58 7.61 -4.21
N PRO A 221 -18.12 8.85 -4.07
CA PRO A 221 -17.34 10.06 -4.33
C PRO A 221 -16.11 10.22 -3.44
N TRP A 222 -16.21 9.89 -2.14
CA TRP A 222 -15.05 9.92 -1.25
C TRP A 222 -13.99 8.91 -1.68
N GLN A 223 -14.42 7.69 -2.02
CA GLN A 223 -13.53 6.66 -2.54
C GLN A 223 -12.80 7.13 -3.79
N TRP A 224 -13.51 7.61 -4.82
CA TRP A 224 -12.88 8.09 -6.05
C TRP A 224 -11.96 9.27 -5.82
N THR A 225 -12.29 10.16 -4.89
CA THR A 225 -11.43 11.30 -4.50
C THR A 225 -10.12 10.80 -3.88
N CYS A 226 -10.19 9.85 -2.96
CA CYS A 226 -8.99 9.24 -2.36
C CYS A 226 -8.13 8.54 -3.41
N LEU A 227 -8.75 7.79 -4.32
CA LEU A 227 -8.06 7.11 -5.41
C LEU A 227 -7.43 8.10 -6.40
N THR A 228 -8.11 9.22 -6.70
CA THR A 228 -7.56 10.33 -7.50
C THR A 228 -6.27 10.87 -6.88
N VAL A 229 -6.28 11.17 -5.57
CA VAL A 229 -5.11 11.68 -4.86
C VAL A 229 -3.96 10.66 -4.87
N LEU A 230 -4.26 9.39 -4.61
CA LEU A 230 -3.27 8.31 -4.61
C LEU A 230 -2.68 8.06 -6.00
N CYS A 231 -3.51 8.05 -7.04
CA CYS A 231 -3.08 7.93 -8.42
C CYS A 231 -2.21 9.12 -8.84
N GLY A 232 -2.64 10.35 -8.53
CA GLY A 232 -1.84 11.56 -8.76
C GLY A 232 -0.48 11.52 -8.04
N MET A 233 -0.44 11.06 -6.80
CA MET A 233 0.81 10.84 -6.08
C MET A 233 1.70 9.81 -6.79
N GLY A 234 1.14 8.69 -7.24
CA GLY A 234 1.83 7.67 -8.04
C GLY A 234 2.45 8.25 -9.32
N MET A 235 1.68 9.05 -10.06
CA MET A 235 2.15 9.75 -11.27
C MET A 235 3.32 10.69 -10.96
N LEU A 236 3.21 11.51 -9.92
CA LEU A 236 4.27 12.46 -9.53
C LEU A 236 5.56 11.73 -9.11
N LEU A 237 5.44 10.61 -8.38
CA LEU A 237 6.58 9.80 -7.99
C LEU A 237 7.26 9.13 -9.19
N ALA A 238 6.46 8.65 -10.15
CA ALA A 238 6.97 8.06 -11.37
C ALA A 238 7.64 9.09 -12.28
N GLY A 239 7.03 10.27 -12.47
CA GLY A 239 7.60 11.38 -13.23
C GLY A 239 8.94 11.84 -12.64
N ARG A 240 9.07 11.83 -11.31
CA ARG A 240 10.34 12.09 -10.61
C ARG A 240 11.30 10.89 -10.54
N ARG A 241 11.02 9.82 -11.30
CA ARG A 241 11.85 8.60 -11.40
C ARG A 241 12.20 7.99 -10.04
N ARG A 242 11.30 8.11 -9.05
CA ARG A 242 11.57 7.61 -7.70
C ARG A 242 11.41 6.08 -7.66
N PRO A 243 12.33 5.34 -7.03
CA PRO A 243 12.23 3.88 -6.90
C PRO A 243 11.01 3.41 -6.09
N VAL A 244 10.36 4.33 -5.38
CA VAL A 244 9.11 4.09 -4.63
C VAL A 244 7.89 3.97 -5.55
N ALA A 245 7.96 4.50 -6.78
CA ALA A 245 6.84 4.50 -7.72
C ALA A 245 6.33 3.09 -8.03
N THR A 246 7.21 2.13 -8.29
CA THR A 246 6.83 0.73 -8.56
C THR A 246 6.03 0.13 -7.40
N GLY A 247 6.43 0.41 -6.16
CA GLY A 247 5.72 -0.06 -4.98
C GLY A 247 4.37 0.60 -4.78
N VAL A 248 4.25 1.89 -5.11
CA VAL A 248 2.96 2.61 -5.08
C VAL A 248 2.02 2.05 -6.15
N SER A 249 2.51 1.83 -7.37
CA SER A 249 1.71 1.24 -8.45
C SER A 249 1.22 -0.17 -8.08
N LEU A 250 2.10 -1.02 -7.52
CA LEU A 250 1.68 -2.34 -7.03
C LEU A 250 0.67 -2.23 -5.90
N GLY A 251 0.86 -1.29 -4.97
CA GLY A 251 -0.08 -1.06 -3.89
C GLY A 251 -1.48 -0.66 -4.38
N LEU A 252 -1.55 0.24 -5.37
CA LEU A 252 -2.82 0.64 -5.98
C LEU A 252 -3.46 -0.51 -6.75
N ALA A 253 -2.68 -1.30 -7.49
CA ALA A 253 -3.18 -2.47 -8.20
C ALA A 253 -3.81 -3.49 -7.23
N LEU A 254 -3.17 -3.77 -6.10
CA LEU A 254 -3.71 -4.68 -5.08
C LEU A 254 -4.95 -4.12 -4.38
N LEU A 255 -5.05 -2.80 -4.25
CA LEU A 255 -6.21 -2.14 -3.66
C LEU A 255 -7.43 -2.17 -4.60
N MET A 256 -7.23 -1.93 -5.89
CA MET A 256 -8.32 -1.80 -6.88
C MET A 256 -8.75 -3.13 -7.49
N MET A 257 -7.85 -4.11 -7.62
CA MET A 257 -8.16 -5.37 -8.29
C MET A 257 -9.30 -6.16 -7.62
N PRO A 258 -9.31 -6.36 -6.28
CA PRO A 258 -10.40 -7.10 -5.64
C PRO A 258 -11.79 -6.45 -5.78
N PRO A 259 -11.99 -5.14 -5.52
CA PRO A 259 -13.30 -4.53 -5.70
C PRO A 259 -13.77 -4.58 -7.15
N ALA A 260 -12.91 -4.25 -8.11
CA ALA A 260 -13.24 -4.31 -9.53
C ALA A 260 -13.65 -5.73 -9.97
N PHE A 261 -12.95 -6.75 -9.48
CA PHE A 261 -13.31 -8.15 -9.73
C PHE A 261 -14.68 -8.50 -9.13
N SER A 262 -14.92 -8.13 -7.86
CA SER A 262 -16.19 -8.43 -7.20
C SER A 262 -17.39 -7.76 -7.87
N GLU A 263 -17.26 -6.52 -8.33
CA GLU A 263 -18.35 -5.81 -9.01
C GLU A 263 -18.64 -6.41 -10.40
N LEU A 264 -17.59 -6.72 -11.18
CA LEU A 264 -17.75 -7.41 -12.46
C LEU A 264 -18.38 -8.79 -12.30
N TRP A 265 -18.02 -9.51 -11.24
CA TRP A 265 -18.67 -10.77 -10.89
C TRP A 265 -20.16 -10.58 -10.59
N GLY A 266 -20.50 -9.53 -9.84
CA GLY A 266 -21.89 -9.15 -9.56
C GLY A 266 -22.69 -8.87 -10.82
N TYR A 267 -22.11 -8.20 -11.82
CA TYR A 267 -22.78 -7.95 -13.10
C TYR A 267 -23.03 -9.25 -13.88
N LEU A 268 -22.07 -10.17 -13.87
CA LEU A 268 -22.14 -11.42 -14.61
C LEU A 268 -23.12 -12.44 -14.01
N VAL A 269 -23.08 -12.62 -12.69
CA VAL A 269 -23.76 -13.74 -12.02
C VAL A 269 -25.06 -13.30 -11.35
N ALA A 270 -25.06 -12.16 -10.67
CA ALA A 270 -26.23 -11.68 -9.94
C ALA A 270 -27.20 -10.88 -10.82
N GLN A 271 -26.93 -10.77 -12.14
CA GLN A 271 -27.67 -9.93 -13.10
C GLN A 271 -27.90 -8.50 -12.58
N THR A 272 -26.98 -8.01 -11.75
CA THR A 272 -27.06 -6.64 -11.26
C THR A 272 -26.86 -5.72 -12.44
N VAL A 273 -27.86 -4.88 -12.70
CA VAL A 273 -27.81 -4.00 -13.86
C VAL A 273 -26.69 -2.99 -13.61
N PRO A 274 -25.66 -2.92 -14.47
CA PRO A 274 -24.68 -1.84 -14.36
C PRO A 274 -25.44 -0.52 -14.45
N GLN A 275 -25.21 0.39 -13.49
CA GLN A 275 -25.95 1.64 -13.48
C GLN A 275 -25.67 2.45 -14.75
N THR A 276 -24.46 2.35 -15.28
CA THR A 276 -24.04 2.94 -16.54
C THR A 276 -22.99 2.09 -17.28
N ALA A 277 -22.86 2.28 -18.60
CA ALA A 277 -21.76 1.70 -19.37
C ALA A 277 -20.37 2.20 -18.89
N VAL A 278 -20.33 3.36 -18.22
CA VAL A 278 -19.11 3.93 -17.63
C VAL A 278 -18.63 3.07 -16.46
N ASP A 279 -19.54 2.51 -15.65
CA ASP A 279 -19.20 1.64 -14.51
C ASP A 279 -18.49 0.37 -14.97
N VAL A 280 -19.05 -0.32 -15.96
CA VAL A 280 -18.45 -1.53 -16.53
C VAL A 280 -17.08 -1.23 -17.12
N THR A 281 -16.96 -0.13 -17.87
CA THR A 281 -15.70 0.26 -18.52
C THR A 281 -14.62 0.57 -17.49
N GLN A 282 -14.97 1.28 -16.41
CA GLN A 282 -14.04 1.61 -15.34
C GLN A 282 -13.61 0.36 -14.57
N ASN A 283 -14.54 -0.51 -14.18
CA ASN A 283 -14.20 -1.74 -13.45
C ASN A 283 -13.34 -2.68 -14.30
N LEU A 284 -13.60 -2.78 -15.61
CA LEU A 284 -12.73 -3.50 -16.53
C LEU A 284 -11.33 -2.88 -16.60
N LEU A 285 -11.24 -1.55 -16.69
CA LEU A 285 -9.97 -0.83 -16.73
C LEU A 285 -9.18 -1.01 -15.43
N GLU A 286 -9.84 -0.94 -14.27
CA GLU A 286 -9.24 -1.17 -12.96
C GLU A 286 -8.73 -2.61 -12.84
N LEU A 287 -9.53 -3.60 -13.25
CA LEU A 287 -9.15 -5.01 -13.18
C LEU A 287 -8.00 -5.34 -14.14
N VAL A 288 -8.16 -5.07 -15.44
CA VAL A 288 -7.17 -5.38 -16.47
C VAL A 288 -5.91 -4.57 -16.26
N GLY A 289 -6.06 -3.28 -15.92
CA GLY A 289 -4.94 -2.40 -15.60
C GLY A 289 -4.15 -2.90 -14.39
N SER A 290 -4.82 -3.21 -13.29
CA SER A 290 -4.16 -3.72 -12.08
C SER A 290 -3.45 -5.05 -12.35
N ALA A 291 -4.09 -5.97 -13.07
CA ALA A 291 -3.49 -7.24 -13.49
C ALA A 291 -2.25 -7.02 -14.38
N ALA A 292 -2.31 -6.08 -15.32
CA ALA A 292 -1.17 -5.72 -16.17
C ALA A 292 0.00 -5.14 -15.35
N VAL A 293 -0.27 -4.27 -14.37
CA VAL A 293 0.78 -3.74 -13.47
C VAL A 293 1.44 -4.85 -12.67
N VAL A 294 0.64 -5.75 -12.08
CA VAL A 294 1.16 -6.90 -11.34
C VAL A 294 2.04 -7.77 -12.25
N ALA A 295 1.55 -8.12 -13.44
CA ALA A 295 2.28 -8.92 -14.41
C ALA A 295 3.60 -8.26 -14.84
N LEU A 296 3.59 -6.96 -15.13
CA LEU A 296 4.81 -6.21 -15.50
C LEU A 296 5.84 -6.18 -14.37
N ILE A 297 5.41 -6.00 -13.12
CA ILE A 297 6.33 -5.97 -11.97
C ILE A 297 6.90 -7.37 -11.69
N VAL A 298 6.08 -8.41 -11.80
CA VAL A 298 6.53 -9.81 -11.62
C VAL A 298 7.53 -10.18 -12.71
N THR A 299 7.23 -9.89 -13.97
CA THR A 299 8.12 -10.20 -15.11
C THR A 299 9.45 -9.45 -15.03
N ASP A 300 9.44 -8.17 -14.65
CA ASP A 300 10.68 -7.41 -14.38
C ASP A 300 11.51 -8.04 -13.24
N GLY A 301 10.85 -8.46 -12.17
CA GLY A 301 11.50 -9.14 -11.05
C GLY A 301 12.13 -10.49 -11.44
N LEU A 302 11.50 -11.24 -12.36
CA LEU A 302 12.03 -12.50 -12.87
C LEU A 302 13.23 -12.27 -13.79
N ARG A 303 13.16 -11.29 -14.70
CA ARG A 303 14.28 -10.89 -15.57
C ARG A 303 15.51 -10.47 -14.77
N ASP A 304 15.32 -9.59 -13.78
CA ASP A 304 16.39 -9.17 -12.85
C ASP A 304 17.09 -10.35 -12.15
N ARG A 305 16.32 -11.40 -11.80
CA ARG A 305 16.87 -12.60 -11.15
C ARG A 305 17.63 -13.48 -12.15
N GLN A 306 17.15 -13.59 -13.37
CA GLN A 306 17.78 -14.36 -14.43
C GLN A 306 19.12 -13.73 -14.84
N GLU A 307 19.17 -12.40 -15.02
CA GLU A 307 20.40 -11.67 -15.32
C GLU A 307 21.46 -11.86 -14.22
N ARG A 308 21.07 -11.84 -12.94
CA ARG A 308 22.00 -12.10 -11.82
C ARG A 308 22.56 -13.51 -11.80
N ARG A 309 21.82 -14.50 -12.31
CA ARG A 309 22.29 -15.90 -12.39
C ARG A 309 23.26 -16.10 -13.56
N LEU A 310 23.11 -15.30 -14.61
CA LEU A 310 23.93 -15.37 -15.82
C LEU A 310 25.15 -14.45 -15.77
N ALA A 311 25.19 -13.48 -14.85
CA ALA A 311 26.35 -12.64 -14.64
C ALA A 311 27.57 -13.51 -14.28
N PRO A 312 28.70 -13.39 -15.01
CA PRO A 312 29.91 -14.13 -14.72
C PRO A 312 30.31 -13.89 -13.27
N THR A 313 30.67 -14.96 -12.55
CA THR A 313 31.32 -14.82 -11.25
C THR A 313 32.55 -13.94 -11.47
N PRO A 314 32.73 -12.83 -10.73
CA PRO A 314 33.91 -12.00 -10.89
C PRO A 314 35.13 -12.89 -10.72
N ASP A 315 35.98 -12.91 -11.75
CA ASP A 315 37.25 -13.64 -11.75
C ASP A 315 37.96 -13.28 -10.43
N PRO A 316 38.41 -14.26 -9.63
CA PRO A 316 39.18 -13.94 -8.44
C PRO A 316 40.31 -13.03 -8.88
N ARG A 317 40.31 -11.78 -8.38
CA ARG A 317 41.39 -10.84 -8.67
C ARG A 317 42.69 -11.60 -8.38
N PRO A 318 43.68 -11.57 -9.29
CA PRO A 318 44.99 -12.12 -8.97
C PRO A 318 45.40 -11.49 -7.65
N GLU A 319 45.62 -12.33 -6.64
CA GLU A 319 46.09 -11.89 -5.34
C GLU A 319 47.32 -11.02 -5.62
N ASP A 320 47.26 -9.74 -5.21
CA ASP A 320 48.46 -8.92 -5.22
C ASP A 320 49.52 -9.71 -4.45
N PRO A 321 50.70 -9.99 -5.05
CA PRO A 321 51.72 -10.76 -4.39
C PRO A 321 51.97 -10.11 -3.04
N THR A 322 51.69 -10.87 -1.97
CA THR A 322 52.00 -10.48 -0.60
C THR A 322 53.46 -10.02 -0.60
N PRO A 323 53.77 -8.78 -0.19
CA PRO A 323 55.15 -8.36 -0.09
C PRO A 323 55.84 -9.31 0.89
N ASP A 324 56.84 -10.04 0.39
CA ASP A 324 57.59 -11.07 1.11
C ASP A 324 57.91 -10.61 2.55
N GLU A 325 57.30 -11.28 3.53
CA GLU A 325 57.64 -11.17 4.95
C GLU A 325 59.02 -11.77 5.29
N ASP A 326 59.82 -12.15 4.28
CA ASP A 326 61.15 -12.75 4.44
C ASP A 326 62.27 -11.76 4.78
N SER A 327 61.97 -10.46 5.00
CA SER A 327 62.99 -9.47 5.39
C SER A 327 63.10 -9.17 6.89
N ALA A 328 62.41 -9.92 7.77
CA ALA A 328 62.46 -9.70 9.23
C ALA A 328 63.28 -10.75 10.01
N ALA A 329 64.04 -11.61 9.33
CA ALA A 329 64.98 -12.55 9.97
C ALA A 329 66.41 -11.98 9.96
N GLY A 330 66.69 -10.99 10.81
CA GLY A 330 68.05 -10.49 10.95
C GLY A 330 68.24 -9.61 12.17
N THR A 331 69.11 -10.05 13.08
CA THR A 331 69.69 -9.28 14.21
C THR A 331 68.94 -9.37 15.56
N ARG A 332 68.96 -10.56 16.19
CA ARG A 332 69.05 -10.66 17.66
C ARG A 332 70.49 -11.04 18.03
N GLY A 333 71.30 -10.00 18.19
CA GLY A 333 72.65 -10.11 18.78
C GLY A 333 72.55 -10.34 20.28
N THR A 334 73.15 -11.44 20.69
CA THR A 334 73.68 -11.76 22.02
C THR A 334 74.63 -10.67 22.51
N LEU A 335 74.57 -10.26 23.78
CA LEU A 335 75.72 -10.11 24.69
C LEU A 335 75.36 -9.55 26.09
N ALA A 336 76.04 -10.15 27.08
CA ALA A 336 76.57 -9.58 28.33
C ALA A 336 75.64 -9.35 29.56
N SER A 337 75.56 -10.40 30.37
CA SER A 337 76.09 -10.43 31.75
C SER A 337 76.88 -9.20 32.22
N THR A 338 76.39 -8.52 33.27
CA THR A 338 77.22 -7.97 34.37
C THR A 338 76.36 -7.64 35.60
N ASP A 339 76.65 -8.32 36.70
CA ASP A 339 76.72 -7.89 38.11
C ASP A 339 75.69 -6.91 38.71
N ALA A 340 74.89 -7.41 39.66
CA ALA A 340 74.94 -7.06 41.10
C ALA A 340 73.93 -7.90 41.90
#